data_AF-A0A494VY64-F1
#
_entry.id   AF-A0A494VY64-F1
#
_cell.length_a   1.000
_cell.length_b   1.000
_cell.length_c   1.000
_cell.angle_alpha   90.00
_cell.angle_beta   90.00
_cell.angle_gamma   90.00
#
_symmetry.space_group_name_H-M   'P 1'
#
loop_
_entity.id
_entity.type
_entity.pdbx_description
1 polymer ?
#
loop_
_entity_poly.entity_id
_entity_poly.type
_entity_poly.pdbx_seq_one_letter_code
_entity_poly.pdbx_strand_id
1 'polypeptide(L)'
;MALSDEEFREEYKPLYIPAHFEIQDTQQNKIIFALAQIGEGSAADVINELETLQPGITDEQLTAITKTVLADLHNKGLLKGEEHNGRMQYNLSKITEANDGPADQDVPVTGLS
;
A
#
# COMPACT_ATOMS: atom_id res chain seq x y z
N MET A 1 -23.99 -19.72 7.87
CA MET A 1 -22.57 -19.93 8.20
C MET A 1 -22.06 -18.60 8.73
N ALA A 2 -21.87 -18.49 10.05
CA ALA A 2 -21.23 -17.32 10.64
C ALA A 2 -19.74 -17.47 10.39
N LEU A 3 -19.16 -16.55 9.60
CA LEU A 3 -17.72 -16.40 9.49
C LEU A 3 -17.21 -16.16 10.90
N SER A 4 -16.29 -16.99 11.37
CA SER A 4 -15.80 -16.92 12.75
C SER A 4 -15.12 -15.57 12.98
N ASP A 5 -15.30 -14.99 14.17
CA ASP A 5 -14.65 -13.76 14.63
C ASP A 5 -13.10 -13.80 14.58
N GLU A 6 -12.51 -14.97 14.32
CA GLU A 6 -11.11 -15.18 13.98
C GLU A 6 -10.78 -14.70 12.55
N GLU A 7 -11.59 -15.06 11.55
CA GLU A 7 -11.39 -14.62 10.15
C GLU A 7 -11.50 -13.10 10.02
N PHE A 8 -12.41 -12.50 10.80
CA PHE A 8 -12.59 -11.05 10.85
C PHE A 8 -11.40 -10.31 11.47
N ARG A 9 -10.60 -10.95 12.33
CA ARG A 9 -9.42 -10.32 12.95
C ARG A 9 -8.19 -10.39 12.06
N GLU A 10 -8.10 -11.37 11.18
CA GLU A 10 -6.97 -11.50 10.25
C GLU A 10 -7.05 -10.53 9.08
N GLU A 11 -8.27 -10.23 8.61
CA GLU A 11 -8.51 -9.31 7.49
C GLU A 11 -8.25 -7.83 7.84
N TYR A 12 -8.20 -7.50 9.13
CA TYR A 12 -7.97 -6.14 9.64
C TYR A 12 -6.58 -5.96 10.29
N LYS A 13 -5.61 -6.82 9.96
CA LYS A 13 -4.24 -6.62 10.45
C LYS A 13 -3.66 -5.34 9.83
N PRO A 14 -3.08 -4.44 10.65
CA PRO A 14 -2.44 -3.24 10.14
C PRO A 14 -1.29 -3.62 9.20
N LEU A 15 -1.02 -2.77 8.22
CA LEU A 15 0.09 -2.96 7.30
C LEU A 15 1.38 -3.17 8.10
N TYR A 16 2.03 -4.32 7.88
CA TYR A 16 3.33 -4.59 8.47
C TYR A 16 4.39 -3.79 7.73
N ILE A 17 5.01 -2.82 8.43
CA ILE A 17 6.15 -2.07 7.93
C ILE A 17 7.42 -2.68 8.54
N PRO A 18 8.30 -3.27 7.73
CA PRO A 18 9.57 -3.78 8.24
C PRO A 18 10.44 -2.64 8.80
N ALA A 19 11.15 -2.90 9.89
CA ALA A 19 11.98 -1.90 10.54
C ALA A 19 13.35 -1.68 9.85
N HIS A 20 13.79 -2.64 9.03
CA HIS A 20 15.04 -2.58 8.29
C HIS A 20 14.90 -3.29 6.94
N PHE A 21 15.76 -2.94 5.98
CA PHE A 21 15.83 -3.60 4.68
C PHE A 21 16.61 -4.90 4.77
N GLU A 22 15.95 -6.05 4.56
CA GLU A 22 16.60 -7.35 4.40
C GLU A 22 16.61 -7.79 2.93
N ILE A 23 17.77 -8.22 2.43
CA ILE A 23 17.88 -8.76 1.06
C ILE A 23 17.11 -10.08 0.92
N GLN A 24 16.96 -10.84 1.99
CA GLN A 24 16.23 -12.11 2.00
C GLN A 24 14.72 -11.93 2.20
N ASP A 25 14.25 -10.70 2.38
CA ASP A 25 12.83 -10.41 2.58
C ASP A 25 12.00 -10.55 1.30
N THR A 26 10.69 -10.59 1.48
CA THR A 26 9.76 -10.60 0.36
C THR A 26 9.83 -9.28 -0.41
N GLN A 27 9.55 -9.33 -1.72
CA GLN A 27 9.53 -8.11 -2.55
C GLN A 27 8.55 -7.08 -2.00
N GLN A 28 7.38 -7.51 -1.51
CA GLN A 28 6.41 -6.64 -0.87
C GLN A 28 7.00 -5.91 0.35
N ASN A 29 7.69 -6.60 1.26
CA ASN A 29 8.30 -5.96 2.42
C ASN A 29 9.38 -4.96 2.01
N LYS A 30 10.21 -5.30 1.01
CA LYS A 30 11.19 -4.36 0.45
C LYS A 30 10.53 -3.11 -0.12
N ILE A 31 9.44 -3.27 -0.88
CA ILE A 31 8.65 -2.17 -1.45
C ILE A 31 8.08 -1.28 -0.34
N ILE A 32 7.48 -1.88 0.70
CA ILE A 32 6.92 -1.16 1.85
C ILE A 32 8.03 -0.41 2.60
N PHE A 33 9.19 -1.05 2.80
CA PHE A 33 10.35 -0.43 3.44
C PHE A 33 10.83 0.80 2.66
N ALA A 34 11.02 0.65 1.35
CA ALA A 34 11.48 1.72 0.48
C ALA A 34 10.47 2.89 0.46
N LEU A 35 9.17 2.59 0.41
CA LEU A 35 8.12 3.61 0.54
C LEU A 35 8.17 4.31 1.92
N ALA A 36 8.44 3.57 2.99
CA ALA A 36 8.57 4.12 4.35
C ALA A 36 9.80 5.02 4.51
N GLN A 37 10.90 4.69 3.84
CA GLN A 37 12.11 5.50 3.78
C GLN A 37 11.87 6.85 3.11
N ILE A 38 11.22 6.85 1.94
CA ILE A 38 10.92 8.08 1.20
C ILE A 38 9.72 8.85 1.77
N GLY A 39 8.87 8.18 2.56
CA GLY A 39 7.66 8.72 3.19
C GLY A 39 6.47 8.85 2.23
N GLU A 40 6.69 9.45 1.06
CA GLU A 40 5.72 9.59 -0.03
C GLU A 40 6.43 9.45 -1.38
N GLY A 41 5.82 8.76 -2.33
CA GLY A 41 6.34 8.73 -3.69
C GLY A 41 5.54 7.85 -4.64
N SER A 42 5.87 7.93 -5.93
CA SER A 42 5.30 7.06 -6.95
C SER A 42 6.02 5.71 -6.99
N ALA A 43 5.47 4.75 -7.75
CA ALA A 43 6.15 3.46 -7.96
C ALA A 43 7.58 3.63 -8.50
N ALA A 44 7.84 4.68 -9.30
CA ALA A 44 9.18 4.95 -9.82
C ALA A 44 10.14 5.43 -8.71
N ASP A 45 9.67 6.24 -7.77
CA ASP A 45 10.46 6.71 -6.63
C ASP A 45 10.84 5.54 -5.71
N VAL A 46 9.88 4.64 -5.45
CA VAL A 46 10.13 3.42 -4.68
C VAL A 46 11.17 2.52 -5.34
N ILE A 47 11.10 2.33 -6.66
CA ILE A 47 12.09 1.54 -7.41
C ILE A 47 13.47 2.19 -7.34
N ASN A 48 13.55 3.52 -7.43
CA ASN A 48 14.82 4.24 -7.32
C ASN A 48 15.46 4.07 -5.93
N GLU A 49 14.65 4.14 -4.87
CA GLU A 49 15.11 3.83 -3.51
C GLU A 49 15.56 2.36 -3.38
N LEU A 50 14.81 1.41 -3.96
CA LEU A 50 15.22 0.00 -3.98
C LEU A 50 16.56 -0.22 -4.68
N GLU A 51 16.81 0.45 -5.81
CA GLU A 51 18.10 0.43 -6.51
C GLU A 51 19.22 1.04 -5.65
N THR A 52 18.91 2.07 -4.87
CA THR A 52 19.86 2.70 -3.94
C THR A 52 20.23 1.76 -2.79
N LEU A 53 19.24 1.05 -2.23
CA LEU A 53 19.41 0.08 -1.14
C LEU A 53 20.11 -1.20 -1.62
N GLN A 54 19.75 -1.68 -2.82
CA GLN A 54 20.32 -2.87 -3.43
C GLN A 54 20.57 -2.61 -4.93
N PRO A 55 21.78 -2.17 -5.31
CA PRO A 55 22.08 -1.86 -6.69
C PRO A 55 21.98 -3.11 -7.58
N GLY A 56 21.23 -3.00 -8.67
CA GLY A 56 20.99 -4.10 -9.61
C GLY A 56 19.84 -5.03 -9.19
N ILE A 57 19.03 -4.63 -8.20
CA ILE A 57 17.77 -5.32 -7.89
C ILE A 57 16.68 -4.99 -8.90
N THR A 58 16.78 -3.83 -9.57
CA THR A 58 15.73 -3.35 -10.47
C THR A 58 15.65 -4.20 -11.72
N ASP A 59 14.50 -4.83 -11.90
CA ASP A 59 14.13 -5.60 -13.09
C ASP A 59 12.71 -5.23 -13.53
N GLU A 60 12.36 -5.57 -14.78
CA GLU A 60 11.02 -5.39 -15.32
C GLU A 60 9.96 -6.09 -14.44
N GLN A 61 10.27 -7.29 -13.91
CA GLN A 61 9.41 -7.99 -12.98
C GLN A 61 9.22 -7.20 -11.68
N LEU A 62 10.29 -6.67 -11.09
CA LEU A 62 10.21 -5.88 -9.85
C LEU A 62 9.35 -4.63 -10.05
N THR A 63 9.47 -3.98 -11.20
CA THR A 63 8.67 -2.80 -11.56
C THR A 63 7.17 -3.13 -11.61
N ALA A 64 6.81 -4.24 -12.25
CA ALA A 64 5.42 -4.69 -12.31
C ALA A 64 4.89 -5.05 -10.91
N ILE A 65 5.68 -5.77 -10.12
CA ILE A 65 5.33 -6.17 -8.75
C ILE A 65 5.16 -4.94 -7.87
N THR A 66 6.03 -3.94 -7.98
CA THR A 66 5.94 -2.68 -7.22
C THR A 66 4.62 -1.97 -7.49
N LYS A 67 4.24 -1.83 -8.76
CA LYS A 67 2.95 -1.21 -9.13
C LYS A 67 1.76 -2.01 -8.59
N THR A 68 1.79 -3.33 -8.73
CA THR A 68 0.72 -4.22 -8.23
C THR A 68 0.59 -4.14 -6.71
N VAL A 69 1.70 -4.23 -5.98
CA VAL A 69 1.72 -4.15 -4.51
C VAL A 69 1.18 -2.81 -4.04
N LEU A 70 1.65 -1.69 -4.60
CA LEU A 70 1.17 -0.36 -4.21
C LEU A 70 -0.33 -0.19 -4.54
N ALA A 71 -0.78 -0.66 -5.70
CA ALA A 71 -2.20 -0.61 -6.06
C ALA A 71 -3.06 -1.48 -5.14
N ASP A 72 -2.62 -2.70 -4.81
CA ASP A 72 -3.32 -3.63 -3.93
C ASP A 72 -3.43 -3.09 -2.51
N LEU A 73 -2.32 -2.59 -1.95
CA LEU A 73 -2.32 -1.99 -0.63
C LEU A 73 -3.19 -0.72 -0.57
N HIS A 74 -3.19 0.10 -1.64
CA HIS A 74 -4.09 1.25 -1.75
C HIS A 74 -5.56 0.81 -1.81
N ASN A 75 -5.87 -0.21 -2.61
CA ASN A 75 -7.22 -0.74 -2.74
C ASN A 75 -7.74 -1.33 -1.41
N LYS A 76 -6.84 -1.91 -0.61
CA LYS A 76 -7.10 -2.37 0.76
C LYS A 76 -7.21 -1.24 1.80
N GLY A 77 -7.00 0.03 1.40
CA GLY A 77 -7.01 1.18 2.31
C GLY A 77 -5.84 1.23 3.28
N LEU A 78 -4.76 0.47 3.01
CA LEU A 78 -3.55 0.40 3.83
C LEU A 78 -2.53 1.50 3.49
N LEU A 79 -2.66 2.12 2.30
CA LEU A 79 -1.92 3.31 1.89
C LEU A 79 -2.88 4.44 1.56
N LYS A 80 -2.39 5.68 1.62
CA LYS A 80 -2.95 6.77 0.83
C LYS A 80 -2.43 6.70 -0.59
N GLY A 81 -3.31 6.96 -1.55
CA GLY A 81 -2.98 7.15 -2.95
C GLY A 81 -3.57 8.46 -3.42
N GLU A 82 -2.72 9.44 -3.77
CA GLU A 82 -3.15 10.76 -4.21
C GLU A 82 -2.57 11.03 -5.61
N GLU A 83 -3.41 11.46 -6.55
CA GLU A 83 -2.94 11.85 -7.87
C GLU A 83 -2.29 13.24 -7.79
N HIS A 84 -0.97 13.30 -7.95
CA HIS A 84 -0.22 14.55 -8.04
C HIS A 84 0.39 14.67 -9.44
N ASN A 85 0.04 15.73 -10.17
CA ASN A 85 0.55 16.00 -11.53
C ASN A 85 0.35 14.81 -12.50
N GLY A 86 -0.80 14.12 -12.42
CA GLY A 86 -1.09 12.95 -13.26
C GLY A 86 -0.27 11.70 -12.91
N ARG A 87 0.36 11.67 -11.73
CA ARG A 87 1.07 10.50 -11.21
C ARG A 87 0.47 10.11 -9.87
N MET A 88 0.21 8.81 -9.70
CA MET A 88 -0.25 8.27 -8.43
C MET A 88 0.92 8.29 -7.43
N GLN A 89 0.78 9.08 -6.37
CA GLN A 89 1.71 9.08 -5.24
C GLN A 89 1.11 8.26 -4.12
N TYR A 90 1.93 7.40 -3.53
CA TYR A 90 1.56 6.57 -2.41
C TYR A 90 2.24 7.07 -1.15
N ASN A 91 1.55 6.96 -0.03
CA ASN A 91 2.05 7.43 1.26
C ASN A 91 1.55 6.52 2.39
N LEU A 92 2.43 6.26 3.38
CA LEU A 92 2.17 5.37 4.53
C LEU A 92 1.66 6.11 5.78
N SER A 93 1.53 7.44 5.75
CA SER A 93 1.20 8.28 6.91
C SER A 93 -0.24 8.12 7.42
N LYS A 94 -1.13 7.43 6.70
CA LYS A 94 -2.52 7.19 7.16
C LYS A 94 -2.65 6.22 8.35
N ILE A 95 -1.58 5.56 8.78
CA ILE A 95 -1.61 4.73 10.00
C ILE A 95 -1.52 5.61 11.27
N THR A 96 -1.16 6.89 11.14
CA THR A 96 -0.96 7.80 12.30
C THR A 96 -2.12 8.77 12.53
N GLU A 97 -3.01 8.95 11.57
CA GLU A 97 -4.19 9.81 11.70
C GLU A 97 -5.44 9.00 11.36
N ALA A 98 -6.40 8.94 12.30
CA ALA A 98 -7.64 8.20 12.13
C ALA A 98 -8.31 8.57 10.80
N ASN A 99 -8.77 7.56 10.05
CA ASN A 99 -9.47 7.74 8.79
C ASN A 99 -10.70 8.65 8.94
N ASP A 100 -10.55 9.94 8.67
CA ASP A 100 -11.64 10.83 8.26
C ASP A 100 -11.68 10.83 6.73
N GLY A 101 -12.33 9.80 6.18
CA GLY A 101 -12.60 9.70 4.75
C GLY A 101 -13.90 8.92 4.62
N PRO A 102 -14.96 9.50 4.04
CA PRO A 102 -16.26 8.85 3.98
C PRO A 102 -16.09 7.54 3.22
N ALA A 103 -16.55 6.45 3.83
CA ALA A 103 -16.84 5.24 3.09
C ALA A 103 -17.67 5.64 1.87
N ASP A 104 -17.17 5.33 0.69
CA ASP A 104 -17.94 5.39 -0.54
C ASP A 104 -19.16 4.47 -0.35
N GLN A 105 -20.23 5.07 0.13
CA GLN A 105 -21.55 4.47 0.22
C GLN A 105 -22.24 4.78 -1.09
N ASP A 106 -21.84 4.11 -2.17
CA ASP A 106 -22.73 3.90 -3.30
C ASP A 106 -23.78 2.85 -2.89
N VAL A 107 -24.75 3.31 -2.09
CA VAL A 107 -26.02 2.61 -1.93
C VAL A 107 -27.10 3.52 -2.51
N PRO A 108 -27.61 3.24 -3.72
CA PRO A 108 -28.83 3.89 -4.17
C PRO A 108 -29.98 3.38 -3.29
N VAL A 109 -30.34 4.14 -2.26
CA VAL A 109 -31.60 3.98 -1.52
C VAL A 109 -32.77 4.30 -2.45
N THR A 110 -33.18 3.31 -3.25
CA THR A 110 -34.40 3.41 -4.04
C THR A 110 -35.59 2.95 -3.21
N GLY A 111 -36.36 3.94 -2.75
CA GLY A 111 -37.83 3.89 -2.76
C GLY A 111 -38.53 3.09 -1.67
N LEU A 112 -38.93 3.78 -0.59
CA LEU A 112 -40.23 3.52 0.02
C LEU A 112 -41.25 4.47 -0.65
N SER A 113 -42.21 3.90 -1.38
CA SER A 113 -43.50 4.51 -1.69
C SER A 113 -44.54 3.41 -1.80
#